data_AF-A0A0F9ECN2-F1
#
_entry.id   AF-A0A0F9ECN2-F1
#
_cell.length_a   1.000
_cell.length_b   1.000
_cell.length_c   1.000
_cell.angle_alpha   90.00
_cell.angle_beta   90.00
_cell.angle_gamma   90.00
#
_symmetry.space_group_name_H-M   'P 1'
#
loop_
_entity.id
_entity.type
_entity.pdbx_description
1 polymer ?
#
loop_
_entity_poly.entity_id
_entity_poly.type
_entity_poly.pdbx_seq_one_letter_code
_entity_poly.pdbx_strand_id
1 'polypeptide(L)'
;ALAFGFSSYLIIILGVGHNAKAHALAYLPMLLGGIILVFRRKYIGGFLLTAVAMALEIRANHYQMTYYFMLLVLVLGVVYLVYAIRNKTIKNYFAAVGILVVAVTLGIAANATSLMATKEYADWSTRGKSELTINPDGSTKEKTEGLEREYITLWSYGIVESLNLFVPRLFGENDQVDLGENSKSYDFLIDQGVSKSQALSFSSALPLYWGGQPGTSGPAYIGAVIFFLFILGLFLVKGKSKWWLLGGTLLSLFLSWGKNFSVLTDFMIDYFPLYDKFRAVSSAQVVLELCVPILAILALREIFSISVAKEEKLKALKVSFFIVLGLGVALILFKGMFDFIGRNDEFLKKNYGEQLVTLIQADRKAVYNSDLFRSLIYIILAAIFLWFYAKDKLKSNLVIFALGVFIVADLVGVDKRYVDNNDFVAKRKMLQPFPETAMDKQIQQDKGIFRVYDPAEGINGARMSYYHQSIGGYHAAKPARLEDLFSFHIYKGNMGVLNMLNVKYVIQQDEEGRSYPAV
;
A
#
# COMPACT_ATOMS: atom_id res chain seq x y z
N ALA A 1 1.07 1.56 18.65
CA ALA A 1 0.46 0.28 18.26
C ALA A 1 -0.83 0.54 17.48
N LEU A 2 -1.94 0.91 18.14
CA LEU A 2 -3.25 1.14 17.50
C LEU A 2 -3.18 2.04 16.26
N ALA A 3 -2.59 3.23 16.40
CA ALA A 3 -2.46 4.20 15.30
C ALA A 3 -1.67 3.67 14.08
N PHE A 4 -0.62 2.88 14.33
CA PHE A 4 0.17 2.29 13.25
C PHE A 4 -0.60 1.10 12.64
N GLY A 5 -1.00 0.14 13.46
CA GLY A 5 -1.63 -1.10 13.00
C GLY A 5 -2.97 -0.91 12.28
N PHE A 6 -3.72 0.15 12.61
CA PHE A 6 -4.97 0.52 11.93
C PHE A 6 -4.79 1.69 10.96
N SER A 7 -3.56 2.07 10.57
CA SER A 7 -3.43 2.97 9.41
C SER A 7 -4.03 2.26 8.19
N SER A 8 -4.91 2.93 7.45
CA SER A 8 -5.82 2.23 6.54
C SER A 8 -5.09 1.47 5.44
N TYR A 9 -3.95 1.98 4.97
CA TYR A 9 -3.11 1.26 4.03
C TYR A 9 -2.71 -0.14 4.52
N LEU A 10 -2.37 -0.30 5.82
CA LEU A 10 -1.98 -1.59 6.38
C LEU A 10 -3.14 -2.62 6.39
N ILE A 11 -4.38 -2.16 6.51
CA ILE A 11 -5.55 -3.03 6.42
C ILE A 11 -5.94 -3.30 4.98
N ILE A 12 -5.89 -2.27 4.11
CA ILE A 12 -6.17 -2.39 2.67
C ILE A 12 -5.27 -3.45 2.03
N ILE A 13 -3.95 -3.43 2.32
CA ILE A 13 -3.02 -4.41 1.74
C ILE A 13 -3.32 -5.85 2.19
N LEU A 14 -3.93 -6.06 3.36
CA LEU A 14 -4.39 -7.38 3.78
C LEU A 14 -5.62 -7.81 2.97
N GLY A 15 -6.59 -6.89 2.80
CA GLY A 15 -7.80 -7.13 2.00
C GLY A 15 -7.51 -7.53 0.56
N VAL A 16 -6.56 -6.85 -0.09
CA VAL A 16 -6.16 -7.16 -1.48
C VAL A 16 -5.12 -8.28 -1.61
N GLY A 17 -4.79 -8.97 -0.51
CA GLY A 17 -3.93 -10.16 -0.54
C GLY A 17 -2.42 -9.91 -0.62
N HIS A 18 -1.94 -8.69 -0.34
CA HIS A 18 -0.52 -8.36 -0.24
C HIS A 18 0.11 -8.80 1.10
N ASN A 19 -0.06 -10.07 1.45
CA ASN A 19 0.32 -10.64 2.74
C ASN A 19 1.81 -10.55 3.06
N ALA A 20 2.70 -10.75 2.08
CA ALA A 20 4.15 -10.62 2.26
C ALA A 20 4.55 -9.18 2.64
N LYS A 21 3.86 -8.20 2.04
CA LYS A 21 4.04 -6.78 2.34
C LYS A 21 3.62 -6.48 3.78
N ALA A 22 2.44 -6.96 4.18
CA ALA A 22 1.94 -6.79 5.55
C ALA A 22 2.87 -7.41 6.59
N HIS A 23 3.43 -8.60 6.33
CA HIS A 23 4.41 -9.23 7.21
C HIS A 23 5.68 -8.39 7.38
N ALA A 24 6.25 -7.85 6.29
CA ALA A 24 7.41 -6.97 6.36
C ALA A 24 7.10 -5.72 7.21
N LEU A 25 5.98 -5.04 6.93
CA LEU A 25 5.58 -3.85 7.68
C LEU A 25 5.36 -4.12 9.18
N ALA A 26 4.94 -5.32 9.57
CA ALA A 26 4.80 -5.71 10.97
C ALA A 26 6.15 -5.84 11.72
N TYR A 27 7.25 -6.15 11.03
CA TYR A 27 8.58 -6.28 11.63
C TYR A 27 9.34 -4.95 11.71
N LEU A 28 9.00 -3.95 10.90
CA LEU A 28 9.68 -2.65 10.89
C LEU A 28 9.75 -1.95 12.27
N PRO A 29 8.68 -1.90 13.09
CA PRO A 29 8.76 -1.28 14.42
C PRO A 29 9.72 -2.01 15.35
N MET A 30 9.82 -3.34 15.24
CA MET A 30 10.75 -4.15 16.02
C MET A 30 12.19 -3.85 15.63
N LEU A 31 12.46 -3.81 14.32
CA LEU A 31 13.77 -3.48 13.77
C LEU A 31 14.21 -2.06 14.17
N LEU A 32 13.32 -1.08 14.03
CA LEU A 32 13.53 0.30 14.48
C LEU A 32 13.81 0.38 15.99
N GLY A 33 13.09 -0.40 16.79
CA GLY A 33 13.30 -0.51 18.24
C GLY A 33 14.71 -0.98 18.58
N GLY A 34 15.19 -2.04 17.91
CA GLY A 34 16.57 -2.53 18.04
C GLY A 34 17.61 -1.47 17.70
N ILE A 35 17.42 -0.78 16.57
CA ILE A 35 18.31 0.31 16.11
C ILE A 35 18.40 1.42 17.16
N ILE A 36 17.25 1.87 17.67
CA ILE A 36 17.19 2.91 18.71
C ILE A 36 17.85 2.43 20.01
N LEU A 37 17.71 1.17 20.40
CA LEU A 37 18.38 0.61 21.60
C LEU A 37 19.90 0.66 21.49
N VAL A 38 20.47 0.33 20.34
CA VAL A 38 21.93 0.43 20.10
C VAL A 38 22.39 1.88 20.22
N PHE A 39 21.68 2.83 19.61
CA PHE A 39 22.01 4.25 19.77
C PHE A 39 21.77 4.78 21.20
N ARG A 40 20.98 4.09 22.03
CA ARG A 40 20.85 4.33 23.47
C ARG A 40 21.90 3.58 24.30
N ARG A 41 22.92 3.00 23.66
CA ARG A 41 24.02 2.22 24.25
C ARG A 41 23.60 0.92 24.95
N LYS A 42 22.38 0.42 24.66
CA LYS A 42 21.96 -0.92 25.06
C LYS A 42 22.44 -1.92 24.02
N TYR A 43 23.75 -2.06 23.90
CA TYR A 43 24.41 -2.70 22.76
C TYR A 43 23.96 -4.14 22.53
N ILE A 44 23.99 -4.99 23.56
CA ILE A 44 23.64 -6.42 23.42
C ILE A 44 22.17 -6.58 23.05
N GLY A 45 21.26 -5.98 23.83
CA GLY A 45 19.82 -6.09 23.59
C GLY A 45 19.39 -5.47 22.25
N GLY A 46 19.99 -4.33 21.89
CA GLY A 46 19.75 -3.69 20.59
C GLY A 46 20.29 -4.52 19.43
N PHE A 47 21.50 -5.08 19.56
CA PHE A 47 22.10 -5.97 18.58
C PHE A 47 21.25 -7.21 18.33
N LEU A 48 20.87 -7.93 19.39
CA LEU A 48 20.05 -9.15 19.28
C LEU A 48 18.69 -8.85 18.65
N LEU A 49 18.03 -7.77 19.08
CA LEU A 49 16.74 -7.37 18.54
C LEU A 49 16.85 -6.96 17.06
N THR A 50 17.87 -6.18 16.69
CA THR A 50 18.10 -5.79 15.29
C THR A 50 18.42 -6.99 14.42
N ALA A 51 19.29 -7.91 14.86
CA ALA A 51 19.66 -9.09 14.09
C ALA A 51 18.46 -10.01 13.84
N VAL A 52 17.68 -10.31 14.88
CA VAL A 52 16.47 -11.14 14.77
C VAL A 52 15.40 -10.46 13.94
N ALA A 53 15.12 -9.17 14.18
CA ALA A 53 14.13 -8.44 13.41
C ALA A 53 14.52 -8.32 11.93
N MET A 54 15.82 -8.10 11.64
CA MET A 54 16.31 -8.09 10.26
C MET A 54 16.20 -9.47 9.60
N ALA A 55 16.47 -10.56 10.33
CA ALA A 55 16.27 -11.90 9.81
C ALA A 55 14.80 -12.18 9.46
N LEU A 56 13.86 -11.75 10.30
CA LEU A 56 12.42 -11.87 10.05
C LEU A 56 11.94 -10.98 8.90
N GLU A 57 12.46 -9.76 8.82
CA GLU A 57 12.16 -8.79 7.76
C GLU A 57 12.59 -9.32 6.38
N ILE A 58 13.81 -9.84 6.27
CA ILE A 58 14.30 -10.44 5.02
C ILE A 58 13.50 -11.71 4.67
N ARG A 59 13.11 -12.52 5.67
CA ARG A 59 12.28 -13.71 5.47
C ARG A 59 10.87 -13.38 4.96
N ALA A 60 10.32 -12.21 5.30
CA ALA A 60 9.03 -11.75 4.78
C ALA A 60 9.05 -11.57 3.25
N ASN A 61 10.24 -11.57 2.63
CA ASN A 61 10.44 -11.62 1.17
C ASN A 61 9.80 -10.45 0.41
N HIS A 62 9.77 -9.27 1.02
CA HIS A 62 9.30 -8.03 0.39
C HIS A 62 10.35 -6.91 0.46
N TYR A 63 11.46 -7.11 -0.26
CA TYR A 63 12.65 -6.24 -0.20
C TYR A 63 12.40 -4.75 -0.44
N GLN A 64 11.37 -4.38 -1.21
CA GLN A 64 11.03 -2.99 -1.45
C GLN A 64 10.62 -2.24 -0.16
N MET A 65 9.89 -2.89 0.75
CA MET A 65 9.49 -2.24 2.02
C MET A 65 10.71 -2.08 2.94
N THR A 66 11.54 -3.12 3.03
CA THR A 66 12.81 -3.10 3.75
C THR A 66 13.72 -1.99 3.21
N TYR A 67 13.80 -1.84 1.89
CA TYR A 67 14.58 -0.81 1.22
C TYR A 67 14.13 0.60 1.62
N TYR A 68 12.83 0.90 1.53
CA TYR A 68 12.32 2.20 1.98
C TYR A 68 12.54 2.44 3.47
N PHE A 69 12.40 1.41 4.31
CA PHE A 69 12.74 1.52 5.73
C PHE A 69 14.24 1.79 5.95
N MET A 70 15.14 1.21 5.17
CA MET A 70 16.58 1.55 5.26
C MET A 70 16.85 3.02 4.89
N LEU A 71 16.10 3.62 3.97
CA LEU A 71 16.19 5.07 3.71
C LEU A 71 15.82 5.90 4.95
N LEU A 72 14.80 5.48 5.71
CA LEU A 72 14.49 6.08 7.02
C LEU A 72 15.65 5.92 8.01
N VAL A 73 16.28 4.74 8.05
CA VAL A 73 17.43 4.48 8.92
C VAL A 73 18.62 5.37 8.55
N LEU A 74 18.84 5.66 7.26
CA LEU A 74 19.85 6.63 6.82
C LEU A 74 19.54 8.05 7.33
N VAL A 75 18.29 8.52 7.20
CA VAL A 75 17.86 9.82 7.76
C VAL A 75 18.09 9.86 9.27
N LEU A 76 17.69 8.81 10.00
CA LEU A 76 17.96 8.67 11.42
C LEU A 76 19.46 8.72 11.72
N GLY A 77 20.27 7.98 10.97
CA GLY A 77 21.71 7.94 11.08
C GLY A 77 22.36 9.31 10.90
N VAL A 78 21.93 10.09 9.90
CA VAL A 78 22.42 11.46 9.65
C VAL A 78 22.04 12.39 10.80
N VAL A 79 20.79 12.36 11.25
CA VAL A 79 20.36 13.19 12.40
C VAL A 79 21.15 12.83 13.65
N TYR A 80 21.34 11.54 13.95
CA TYR A 80 22.14 11.11 15.10
C TYR A 80 23.61 11.52 14.97
N LEU A 81 24.19 11.50 13.76
CA LEU A 81 25.54 11.97 13.49
C LEU A 81 25.68 13.47 13.81
N VAL A 82 24.76 14.30 13.32
CA VAL A 82 24.76 15.75 13.59
C VAL A 82 24.74 16.02 15.11
N TYR A 83 23.89 15.32 15.85
CA TYR A 83 23.85 15.43 17.31
C TYR A 83 25.10 14.86 17.99
N ALA A 84 25.69 13.79 17.47
CA ALA A 84 26.91 13.22 18.00
C ALA A 84 28.11 14.17 17.84
N ILE A 85 28.20 14.87 16.72
CA ILE A 85 29.20 15.91 16.47
C ILE A 85 29.01 17.07 17.46
N ARG A 86 27.78 17.63 17.53
CA ARG A 86 27.45 18.74 18.43
C ARG A 86 27.74 18.43 19.90
N ASN A 87 27.43 17.20 20.34
CA ASN A 87 27.60 16.77 21.73
C ASN A 87 28.95 16.08 21.99
N LYS A 88 29.90 16.09 21.05
CA LYS A 88 31.23 15.44 21.17
C LYS A 88 31.17 13.95 21.55
N THR A 89 30.18 13.22 21.03
CA THR A 89 29.98 11.77 21.28
C THR A 89 30.22 10.88 20.05
N ILE A 90 31.03 11.35 19.10
CA ILE A 90 31.25 10.69 17.79
C ILE A 90 31.75 9.24 17.89
N LYS A 91 32.61 8.94 18.88
CA LYS A 91 33.09 7.56 19.12
C LYS A 91 31.92 6.59 19.39
N ASN A 92 30.96 7.02 20.21
CA ASN A 92 29.79 6.20 20.53
C ASN A 92 28.86 6.02 19.32
N TYR A 93 28.79 7.03 18.44
CA TYR A 93 28.03 6.94 17.20
C TYR A 93 28.61 5.86 16.28
N PHE A 94 29.91 5.90 15.99
CA PHE A 94 30.52 4.90 15.11
C PHE A 94 30.56 3.50 15.74
N ALA A 95 30.70 3.39 17.06
CA ALA A 95 30.52 2.11 17.75
C ALA A 95 29.10 1.55 17.54
N ALA A 96 28.06 2.38 17.68
CA ALA A 96 26.69 1.97 17.41
C ALA A 96 26.48 1.57 15.95
N VAL A 97 27.00 2.35 14.99
CA VAL A 97 26.94 2.01 13.56
C VAL A 97 27.62 0.67 13.29
N GLY A 98 28.82 0.43 13.82
CA GLY A 98 29.52 -0.85 13.66
C GLY A 98 28.71 -2.04 14.18
N ILE A 99 28.12 -1.92 15.37
CA ILE A 99 27.25 -2.95 15.95
C ILE A 99 26.02 -3.21 15.06
N LEU A 100 25.39 -2.17 14.53
CA LEU A 100 24.24 -2.30 13.65
C LEU A 100 24.60 -2.94 12.31
N VAL A 101 25.75 -2.59 11.72
CA VAL A 101 26.24 -3.22 10.50
C VAL A 101 26.41 -4.72 10.72
N VAL A 102 27.06 -5.15 11.80
CA VAL A 102 27.21 -6.58 12.12
C VAL A 102 25.85 -7.25 12.35
N ALA A 103 24.93 -6.61 13.08
CA ALA A 103 23.59 -7.15 13.32
C ALA A 103 22.80 -7.35 12.01
N VAL A 104 22.83 -6.35 11.12
CA VAL A 104 22.16 -6.41 9.82
C VAL A 104 22.78 -7.47 8.92
N THR A 105 24.11 -7.55 8.86
CA THR A 105 24.81 -8.58 8.09
C THR A 105 24.43 -9.97 8.57
N LEU A 106 24.37 -10.21 9.88
CA LEU A 106 23.93 -11.50 10.44
C LEU A 106 22.47 -11.80 10.13
N GLY A 107 21.59 -10.81 10.20
CA GLY A 107 20.17 -10.98 9.85
C GLY A 107 19.96 -11.34 8.37
N ILE A 108 20.71 -10.72 7.47
CA ILE A 108 20.72 -11.06 6.04
C ILE A 108 21.32 -12.47 5.83
N ALA A 109 22.44 -12.77 6.49
CA ALA A 109 23.12 -14.05 6.37
C ALA A 109 22.26 -15.24 6.83
N ALA A 110 21.38 -15.04 7.82
CA ALA A 110 20.43 -16.06 8.26
C ALA A 110 19.43 -16.49 7.16
N ASN A 111 19.30 -15.70 6.08
CA ASN A 111 18.44 -15.98 4.93
C ASN A 111 19.24 -16.21 3.64
N ALA A 112 20.56 -16.41 3.73
CA ALA A 112 21.45 -16.44 2.56
C ALA A 112 21.07 -17.53 1.55
N THR A 113 20.68 -18.73 1.99
CA THR A 113 20.28 -19.82 1.10
C THR A 113 19.08 -19.45 0.22
N SER A 114 18.04 -18.88 0.82
CA SER A 114 16.85 -18.40 0.09
C SER A 114 17.18 -17.26 -0.86
N LEU A 115 18.02 -16.32 -0.42
CA LEU A 115 18.44 -15.17 -1.25
C LEU A 115 19.27 -15.61 -2.46
N MET A 116 20.21 -16.53 -2.26
CA MET A 116 21.05 -17.06 -3.34
C MET A 116 20.22 -17.84 -4.36
N ALA A 117 19.31 -18.71 -3.90
CA ALA A 117 18.40 -19.42 -4.79
C ALA A 117 17.45 -18.48 -5.55
N THR A 118 16.95 -17.43 -4.89
CA THR A 118 16.11 -16.41 -5.55
C THR A 118 16.89 -15.64 -6.60
N LYS A 119 18.16 -15.30 -6.32
CA LYS A 119 19.04 -14.63 -7.28
C LYS A 119 19.29 -15.50 -8.51
N GLU A 120 19.65 -16.76 -8.31
CA GLU A 120 19.86 -17.71 -9.40
C GLU A 120 18.60 -17.89 -10.26
N TYR A 121 17.44 -18.02 -9.63
CA TYR A 121 16.17 -18.13 -10.34
C TYR A 121 15.77 -16.83 -11.04
N ALA A 122 16.09 -15.65 -10.48
CA ALA A 122 15.74 -14.37 -11.06
C ALA A 122 16.35 -14.21 -12.46
N ASP A 123 17.59 -14.67 -12.67
CA ASP A 123 18.27 -14.66 -13.96
C ASP A 123 17.56 -15.52 -15.03
N TRP A 124 16.82 -16.55 -14.61
CA TRP A 124 16.04 -17.44 -15.50
C TRP A 124 14.57 -17.01 -15.69
N SER A 125 14.13 -16.02 -14.91
CA SER A 125 12.75 -15.54 -14.89
C SER A 125 12.51 -14.37 -15.85
N THR A 126 11.26 -13.96 -16.01
CA THR A 126 10.88 -12.74 -16.73
C THR A 126 11.48 -11.44 -16.17
N ARG A 127 12.17 -11.49 -15.02
CA ARG A 127 12.91 -10.36 -14.43
C ARG A 127 14.40 -10.33 -14.83
N GLY A 128 14.91 -11.41 -15.41
CA GLY A 128 16.28 -11.52 -15.91
C GLY A 128 16.45 -10.88 -17.29
N LYS A 129 17.66 -10.94 -17.83
CA LYS A 129 17.94 -10.46 -19.19
C LYS A 129 17.26 -11.38 -20.21
N SER A 130 16.52 -10.78 -21.14
CA SER A 130 15.93 -11.50 -22.26
C SER A 130 17.01 -11.83 -23.30
N GLU A 131 17.07 -13.10 -23.72
CA GLU A 131 17.92 -13.55 -24.84
C GLU A 131 17.32 -13.18 -26.21
N LEU A 132 16.00 -12.97 -26.27
CA LEU A 132 15.33 -12.54 -27.50
C LEU A 132 15.66 -11.10 -27.84
N THR A 133 15.98 -10.85 -29.12
CA THR A 133 16.24 -9.52 -29.69
C THR A 133 15.03 -8.93 -30.41
N ILE A 134 13.93 -9.69 -30.48
CA ILE A 134 12.68 -9.31 -31.16
C ILE A 134 11.49 -9.49 -30.23
N ASN A 135 10.43 -8.74 -30.49
CA ASN A 135 9.11 -8.90 -29.90
C ASN A 135 8.25 -9.85 -30.77
N PRO A 136 7.08 -10.32 -30.26
CA PRO A 136 6.21 -11.23 -31.01
C PRO A 136 5.66 -10.68 -32.34
N ASP A 137 5.69 -9.36 -32.52
CA ASP A 137 5.29 -8.64 -33.74
C ASP A 137 6.46 -8.44 -34.74
N GLY A 138 7.67 -8.88 -34.39
CA GLY A 138 8.89 -8.74 -35.20
C GLY A 138 9.66 -7.44 -34.97
N SER A 139 9.17 -6.53 -34.14
CA SER A 139 9.92 -5.31 -33.77
C SER A 139 11.15 -5.63 -32.92
N THR A 140 12.16 -4.76 -32.95
CA THR A 140 13.37 -4.92 -32.12
C THR A 140 13.02 -4.77 -30.64
N LYS A 141 13.50 -5.69 -29.81
CA LYS A 141 13.34 -5.63 -28.35
C LYS A 141 14.43 -4.77 -27.73
N GLU A 142 14.04 -3.74 -26.99
CA GLU A 142 15.00 -2.88 -26.28
C GLU A 142 15.68 -3.66 -25.14
N LYS A 143 17.01 -3.51 -25.03
CA LYS A 143 17.79 -4.07 -23.92
C LYS A 143 17.80 -3.07 -22.78
N THR A 144 16.92 -3.24 -21.81
CA THR A 144 16.90 -2.42 -20.59
C THR A 144 17.52 -3.20 -19.42
N GLU A 145 18.41 -2.54 -18.67
CA GLU A 145 18.86 -3.03 -17.36
C GLU A 145 17.97 -2.40 -16.28
N GLY A 146 17.17 -3.20 -15.57
CA GLY A 146 16.20 -2.68 -14.60
C GLY A 146 14.82 -2.47 -15.19
N LEU A 147 13.92 -1.89 -14.39
CA LEU A 147 12.56 -1.60 -14.83
C LEU A 147 12.50 -0.31 -15.64
N GLU A 148 11.60 -0.25 -16.62
CA GLU A 148 11.35 0.99 -17.36
C GLU A 148 10.87 2.11 -16.44
N ARG A 149 11.34 3.34 -16.69
CA ARG A 149 11.03 4.53 -15.89
C ARG A 149 9.51 4.77 -15.77
N GLU A 150 8.77 4.56 -16.84
CA GLU A 150 7.31 4.66 -16.85
C GLU A 150 6.66 3.61 -15.94
N TYR A 151 7.15 2.37 -15.97
CA TYR A 151 6.66 1.31 -15.10
C TYR A 151 6.99 1.54 -13.61
N ILE A 152 8.20 2.04 -13.32
CA ILE A 152 8.61 2.43 -11.95
C ILE A 152 7.63 3.46 -11.38
N THR A 153 7.32 4.48 -12.20
CA THR A 153 6.52 5.64 -11.82
C THR A 153 5.03 5.51 -12.14
N LEU A 154 4.58 4.32 -12.57
CA LEU A 154 3.20 4.09 -13.01
C LEU A 154 2.21 4.43 -11.88
N TRP A 155 2.48 3.96 -10.66
CA TRP A 155 1.81 4.41 -9.44
C TRP A 155 2.62 5.50 -8.75
N SER A 156 2.37 6.73 -9.17
CA SER A 156 2.90 7.96 -8.56
C SER A 156 1.81 8.68 -7.81
N TYR A 157 2.03 8.95 -6.54
CA TYR A 157 1.03 9.56 -5.67
C TYR A 157 0.85 11.05 -6.01
N GLY A 158 -0.38 11.55 -6.07
CA GLY A 158 -0.63 12.97 -6.35
C GLY A 158 -0.12 13.90 -5.24
N ILE A 159 0.40 15.07 -5.62
CA ILE A 159 0.83 16.10 -4.65
C ILE A 159 -0.38 16.56 -3.81
N VAL A 160 -1.49 16.88 -4.45
CA VAL A 160 -2.73 17.27 -3.74
C VAL A 160 -3.46 16.04 -3.18
N GLU A 161 -3.34 14.88 -3.84
CA GLU A 161 -3.82 13.59 -3.33
C GLU A 161 -3.19 13.24 -1.98
N SER A 162 -2.04 13.83 -1.64
CA SER A 162 -1.43 13.71 -0.31
C SER A 162 -2.30 14.20 0.84
N LEU A 163 -3.34 14.97 0.57
CA LEU A 163 -4.35 15.34 1.57
C LEU A 163 -5.21 14.13 2.00
N ASN A 164 -5.20 13.02 1.25
CA ASN A 164 -5.83 11.77 1.68
C ASN A 164 -5.20 11.17 2.96
N LEU A 165 -3.96 11.57 3.31
CA LEU A 165 -3.36 11.25 4.61
C LEU A 165 -4.24 11.80 5.77
N PHE A 166 -4.87 12.96 5.55
CA PHE A 166 -5.70 13.65 6.54
C PHE A 166 -7.21 13.36 6.38
N VAL A 167 -7.71 13.20 5.16
CA VAL A 167 -9.14 12.92 4.90
C VAL A 167 -9.26 11.81 3.87
N PRO A 168 -9.81 10.63 4.19
CA PRO A 168 -9.59 9.43 3.39
C PRO A 168 -10.13 9.51 1.95
N ARG A 169 -11.31 10.09 1.71
CA ARG A 169 -11.94 10.07 0.38
C ARG A 169 -11.95 11.42 -0.33
N LEU A 170 -10.92 12.26 -0.16
CA LEU A 170 -10.85 13.51 -0.94
C LEU A 170 -10.76 13.20 -2.43
N PHE A 171 -9.87 12.28 -2.82
CA PHE A 171 -9.72 11.87 -4.22
C PHE A 171 -10.54 10.63 -4.60
N GLY A 172 -11.65 10.41 -3.87
CA GLY A 172 -12.42 9.17 -3.96
C GLY A 172 -11.79 8.05 -3.12
N GLU A 173 -12.41 6.88 -3.17
CA GLU A 173 -12.03 5.72 -2.36
C GLU A 173 -11.16 4.75 -3.16
N ASN A 174 -11.77 4.02 -4.10
CA ASN A 174 -11.13 3.10 -5.03
C ASN A 174 -11.96 3.03 -6.34
N ASP A 175 -11.60 2.12 -7.24
CA ASP A 175 -12.26 1.97 -8.55
C ASP A 175 -13.56 1.14 -8.51
N GLN A 176 -13.91 0.55 -7.35
CA GLN A 176 -15.11 -0.28 -7.15
C GLN A 176 -15.67 -0.09 -5.74
N VAL A 177 -16.51 0.93 -5.58
CA VAL A 177 -17.09 1.29 -4.28
C VAL A 177 -18.55 0.91 -4.23
N ASP A 178 -18.92 0.24 -3.14
CA ASP A 178 -20.31 0.00 -2.79
C ASP A 178 -20.89 1.21 -2.05
N LEU A 179 -21.70 2.02 -2.74
CA LEU A 179 -22.52 3.06 -2.12
C LEU A 179 -23.97 2.60 -1.88
N GLY A 180 -24.35 1.44 -2.40
CA GLY A 180 -25.68 0.87 -2.29
C GLY A 180 -26.81 1.84 -2.65
N GLU A 181 -27.87 1.82 -1.85
CA GLU A 181 -29.05 2.67 -2.02
C GLU A 181 -28.83 4.14 -1.65
N ASN A 182 -27.69 4.48 -1.03
CA ASN A 182 -27.42 5.85 -0.58
C ASN A 182 -26.77 6.74 -1.64
N SER A 183 -26.55 6.23 -2.85
CA SER A 183 -25.91 6.98 -3.95
C SER A 183 -26.91 7.77 -4.76
N LYS A 184 -26.48 8.95 -5.22
CA LYS A 184 -27.24 9.75 -6.20
C LYS A 184 -27.40 9.01 -7.52
N SER A 185 -26.40 8.18 -7.87
CA SER A 185 -26.47 7.29 -9.03
C SER A 185 -27.60 6.26 -8.90
N TYR A 186 -27.82 5.69 -7.71
CA TYR A 186 -28.94 4.78 -7.44
C TYR A 186 -30.29 5.49 -7.58
N ASP A 187 -30.47 6.62 -6.88
CA ASP A 187 -31.72 7.40 -6.92
C ASP A 187 -32.11 7.74 -8.36
N PHE A 188 -31.14 8.18 -9.16
CA PHE A 188 -31.36 8.48 -10.57
C PHE A 188 -31.79 7.26 -11.39
N LEU A 189 -31.13 6.11 -11.22
CA LEU A 189 -31.50 4.90 -11.96
C LEU A 189 -32.92 4.45 -11.62
N ILE A 190 -33.31 4.56 -10.34
CA ILE A 190 -34.69 4.31 -9.91
C ILE A 190 -35.66 5.28 -10.59
N ASP A 191 -35.34 6.58 -10.63
CA ASP A 191 -36.15 7.60 -11.29
C ASP A 191 -36.28 7.38 -12.80
N GLN A 192 -35.28 6.77 -13.43
CA GLN A 192 -35.31 6.35 -14.85
C GLN A 192 -36.07 5.03 -15.08
N GLY A 193 -36.66 4.44 -14.04
CA GLY A 193 -37.42 3.19 -14.13
C GLY A 193 -36.58 1.92 -14.20
N VAL A 194 -35.27 2.00 -13.90
CA VAL A 194 -34.39 0.83 -13.78
C VAL A 194 -34.81 0.00 -12.58
N SER A 195 -34.75 -1.33 -12.68
CA SER A 195 -35.13 -2.19 -11.57
C SER A 195 -34.21 -1.96 -10.35
N LYS A 196 -34.75 -2.11 -9.13
CA LYS A 196 -33.95 -1.99 -7.90
C LYS A 196 -32.72 -2.88 -7.91
N SER A 197 -32.82 -4.11 -8.43
CA SER A 197 -31.69 -5.03 -8.51
C SER A 197 -30.59 -4.55 -9.46
N GLN A 198 -30.96 -3.98 -10.61
CA GLN A 198 -30.00 -3.42 -11.56
C GLN A 198 -29.38 -2.12 -11.04
N ALA A 199 -30.19 -1.22 -10.47
CA ALA A 199 -29.72 0.01 -9.87
C ALA A 199 -28.74 -0.27 -8.72
N LEU A 200 -29.08 -1.23 -7.85
CA LEU A 200 -28.22 -1.65 -6.73
C LEU A 200 -26.92 -2.28 -7.24
N SER A 201 -27.00 -3.16 -8.24
CA SER A 201 -25.80 -3.78 -8.85
C SER A 201 -24.83 -2.72 -9.39
N PHE A 202 -25.36 -1.67 -10.04
CA PHE A 202 -24.56 -0.56 -10.54
C PHE A 202 -23.97 0.29 -9.39
N SER A 203 -24.80 0.68 -8.42
CA SER A 203 -24.34 1.53 -7.31
C SER A 203 -23.43 0.83 -6.31
N SER A 204 -23.36 -0.51 -6.36
CA SER A 204 -22.47 -1.33 -5.55
C SER A 204 -21.04 -1.43 -6.13
N ALA A 205 -20.77 -0.86 -7.31
CA ALA A 205 -19.49 -0.97 -8.01
C ALA A 205 -19.08 0.36 -8.69
N LEU A 206 -19.30 1.50 -8.01
CA LEU A 206 -19.03 2.81 -8.59
C LEU A 206 -17.53 3.14 -8.59
N PRO A 207 -16.98 3.67 -9.70
CA PRO A 207 -15.58 4.09 -9.77
C PRO A 207 -15.43 5.49 -9.16
N LEU A 208 -15.33 5.56 -7.83
CA LEU A 208 -15.23 6.85 -7.15
C LEU A 208 -13.83 7.45 -7.21
N TYR A 209 -12.77 6.66 -7.41
CA TYR A 209 -11.43 7.20 -7.53
C TYR A 209 -11.31 8.16 -8.73
N TRP A 210 -10.76 9.34 -8.48
CA TRP A 210 -10.57 10.38 -9.50
C TRP A 210 -9.18 11.02 -9.45
N GLY A 211 -8.24 10.42 -8.71
CA GLY A 211 -6.85 10.86 -8.69
C GLY A 211 -6.06 10.45 -9.94
N GLY A 212 -4.77 10.82 -9.97
CA GLY A 212 -3.91 10.64 -11.15
C GLY A 212 -3.26 9.26 -11.30
N GLN A 213 -3.49 8.34 -10.36
CA GLN A 213 -2.98 6.98 -10.45
C GLN A 213 -3.80 6.15 -11.46
N PRO A 214 -3.25 5.05 -12.03
CA PRO A 214 -4.00 4.18 -12.94
C PRO A 214 -5.20 3.48 -12.26
N GLY A 215 -5.17 3.39 -10.93
CA GLY A 215 -6.19 2.83 -10.07
C GLY A 215 -5.65 2.74 -8.63
N THR A 216 -6.54 2.55 -7.66
CA THR A 216 -6.16 2.39 -6.24
C THR A 216 -7.09 1.42 -5.53
N SER A 217 -6.58 0.73 -4.51
CA SER A 217 -7.38 -0.13 -3.61
C SER A 217 -7.93 0.64 -2.41
N GLY A 218 -7.51 1.89 -2.24
CA GLY A 218 -7.93 2.76 -1.15
C GLY A 218 -6.91 3.87 -0.87
N PRO A 219 -7.24 4.82 0.01
CA PRO A 219 -6.37 5.92 0.37
C PRO A 219 -5.30 5.50 1.39
N ALA A 220 -4.16 6.19 1.36
CA ALA A 220 -3.12 6.09 2.39
C ALA A 220 -3.51 6.88 3.67
N TYR A 221 -4.73 6.68 4.17
CA TYR A 221 -5.24 7.42 5.32
C TYR A 221 -4.56 6.99 6.63
N ILE A 222 -4.09 7.96 7.42
CA ILE A 222 -3.34 7.71 8.67
C ILE A 222 -4.09 8.13 9.94
N GLY A 223 -5.33 8.61 9.80
CA GLY A 223 -6.16 9.07 10.91
C GLY A 223 -6.09 10.58 11.13
N ALA A 224 -7.24 11.25 11.18
CA ALA A 224 -7.37 12.69 11.37
C ALA A 224 -6.85 13.12 12.74
N VAL A 225 -7.13 12.32 13.79
CA VAL A 225 -6.60 12.56 15.14
C VAL A 225 -5.07 12.45 15.14
N ILE A 226 -4.53 11.44 14.47
CA ILE A 226 -3.08 11.21 14.39
C ILE A 226 -2.39 12.31 13.60
N PHE A 227 -2.96 12.72 12.46
CA PHE A 227 -2.47 13.85 11.68
C PHE A 227 -2.42 15.13 12.52
N PHE A 228 -3.49 15.44 13.27
CA PHE A 228 -3.51 16.58 14.18
C PHE A 228 -2.44 16.50 15.28
N LEU A 229 -2.30 15.34 15.93
CA LEU A 229 -1.28 15.11 16.95
C LEU A 229 0.15 15.17 16.38
N PHE A 230 0.35 14.79 15.12
CA PHE A 230 1.61 14.94 14.43
C PHE A 230 2.00 16.41 14.25
N ILE A 231 1.06 17.24 13.77
CA ILE A 231 1.27 18.69 13.67
C ILE A 231 1.59 19.28 15.04
N LEU A 232 0.87 18.84 16.09
CA LEU A 232 1.18 19.21 17.48
C LEU A 232 2.60 18.79 17.90
N GLY A 233 3.04 17.60 17.49
CA GLY A 233 4.37 17.08 17.72
C GLY A 233 5.47 17.94 17.10
N LEU A 234 5.20 18.60 15.97
CA LEU A 234 6.15 19.53 15.36
C LEU A 234 6.45 20.74 16.26
N PHE A 235 5.53 21.13 17.14
CA PHE A 235 5.74 22.25 18.06
C PHE A 235 6.28 21.82 19.43
N LEU A 236 5.80 20.69 19.97
CA LEU A 236 6.15 20.27 21.32
C LEU A 236 7.38 19.37 21.41
N VAL A 237 7.57 18.46 20.44
CA VAL A 237 8.64 17.46 20.53
C VAL A 237 9.97 18.13 20.19
N LYS A 238 10.93 18.04 21.11
CA LYS A 238 12.26 18.64 20.94
C LYS A 238 13.33 17.58 20.69
N GLY A 239 14.46 18.01 20.14
CA GLY A 239 15.65 17.17 19.96
C GLY A 239 15.61 16.26 18.73
N LYS A 240 16.49 15.26 18.73
CA LYS A 240 16.75 14.38 17.59
C LYS A 240 15.52 13.66 17.07
N SER A 241 14.60 13.23 17.95
CA SER A 241 13.43 12.44 17.57
C SER A 241 12.50 13.18 16.61
N LYS A 242 12.24 14.47 16.85
CA LYS A 242 11.46 15.31 15.94
C LYS A 242 12.05 15.32 14.54
N TRP A 243 13.37 15.53 14.43
CA TRP A 243 14.01 15.77 13.14
C TRP A 243 14.11 14.55 12.25
N TRP A 244 14.42 13.36 12.80
CA TRP A 244 14.47 12.17 11.95
C TRP A 244 13.07 11.65 11.61
N LEU A 245 12.08 11.82 12.48
CA LEU A 245 10.68 11.48 12.18
C LEU A 245 10.11 12.40 11.10
N LEU A 246 10.31 13.72 11.24
CA LEU A 246 9.90 14.69 10.21
C LEU A 246 10.65 14.45 8.90
N GLY A 247 11.97 14.26 8.95
CA GLY A 247 12.78 13.97 7.77
C GLY A 247 12.34 12.69 7.06
N GLY A 248 12.01 11.64 7.81
CA GLY A 248 11.45 10.39 7.30
C GLY A 248 10.09 10.57 6.62
N THR A 249 9.18 11.31 7.26
CA THR A 249 7.87 11.66 6.69
C THR A 249 8.01 12.44 5.38
N LEU A 250 8.86 13.47 5.34
CA LEU A 250 9.06 14.29 4.14
C LEU A 250 9.74 13.51 3.02
N LEU A 251 10.79 12.75 3.33
CA LEU A 251 11.47 11.90 2.36
C LEU A 251 10.50 10.90 1.72
N SER A 252 9.73 10.20 2.56
CA SER A 252 8.72 9.23 2.14
C SER A 252 7.68 9.87 1.22
N LEU A 253 7.18 11.06 1.57
CA LEU A 253 6.21 11.79 0.77
C LEU A 253 6.79 12.21 -0.59
N PHE A 254 7.98 12.79 -0.61
CA PHE A 254 8.62 13.25 -1.85
C PHE A 254 8.96 12.10 -2.80
N LEU A 255 9.42 10.96 -2.27
CA LEU A 255 9.64 9.75 -3.06
C LEU A 255 8.32 9.19 -3.62
N SER A 256 7.23 9.25 -2.83
CA SER A 256 5.93 8.72 -3.24
C SER A 256 5.32 9.46 -4.43
N TRP A 257 5.69 10.73 -4.64
CA TRP A 257 5.16 11.55 -5.73
C TRP A 257 5.61 11.11 -7.11
N GLY A 258 6.71 10.36 -7.22
CA GLY A 258 7.15 9.76 -8.48
C GLY A 258 7.23 10.76 -9.63
N LYS A 259 6.52 10.51 -10.72
CA LYS A 259 6.48 11.40 -11.89
C LYS A 259 5.93 12.80 -11.60
N ASN A 260 5.15 12.97 -10.53
CA ASN A 260 4.68 14.28 -10.08
C ASN A 260 5.81 15.12 -9.46
N PHE A 261 6.95 14.50 -9.14
CA PHE A 261 8.20 15.17 -8.76
C PHE A 261 9.40 14.49 -9.45
N SER A 262 9.45 14.59 -10.78
CA SER A 262 10.43 13.90 -11.61
C SER A 262 11.87 14.19 -11.24
N VAL A 263 12.23 15.42 -10.86
CA VAL A 263 13.62 15.79 -10.51
C VAL A 263 14.22 14.87 -9.44
N LEU A 264 13.49 14.61 -8.35
CA LEU A 264 13.94 13.70 -7.31
C LEU A 264 13.89 12.25 -7.79
N THR A 265 12.80 11.86 -8.45
CA THR A 265 12.58 10.49 -8.90
C THR A 265 13.63 10.04 -9.90
N ASP A 266 13.98 10.91 -10.86
CA ASP A 266 15.00 10.66 -11.87
C ASP A 266 16.37 10.56 -11.24
N PHE A 267 16.71 11.45 -10.31
CA PHE A 267 17.95 11.35 -9.54
C PHE A 267 18.05 10.01 -8.80
N MET A 268 16.96 9.55 -8.18
CA MET A 268 16.95 8.27 -7.48
C MET A 268 17.09 7.08 -8.43
N ILE A 269 16.42 7.11 -9.60
CA ILE A 269 16.52 6.05 -10.61
C ILE A 269 17.94 5.97 -11.20
N ASP A 270 18.52 7.12 -11.55
CA ASP A 270 19.78 7.16 -12.28
C ASP A 270 21.01 6.91 -11.38
N TYR A 271 20.94 7.28 -10.09
CA TYR A 271 22.12 7.30 -9.21
C TYR A 271 21.98 6.50 -7.92
N PHE A 272 20.77 6.25 -7.42
CA PHE A 272 20.60 5.61 -6.11
C PHE A 272 20.54 4.07 -6.25
N PRO A 273 21.42 3.32 -5.55
CA PRO A 273 21.51 1.87 -5.73
C PRO A 273 20.17 1.15 -5.53
N LEU A 274 19.86 0.22 -6.44
CA LEU A 274 18.69 -0.67 -6.41
C LEU A 274 17.33 0.02 -6.58
N TYR A 275 17.26 1.35 -6.71
CA TYR A 275 15.98 2.05 -6.82
C TYR A 275 15.21 1.66 -8.10
N ASP A 276 15.93 1.45 -9.20
CA ASP A 276 15.44 1.01 -10.51
C ASP A 276 14.90 -0.44 -10.54
N LYS A 277 14.99 -1.17 -9.43
CA LYS A 277 14.50 -2.56 -9.31
C LYS A 277 13.08 -2.65 -8.77
N PHE A 278 12.50 -1.54 -8.35
CA PHE A 278 11.19 -1.51 -7.71
C PHE A 278 10.18 -0.67 -8.51
N ARG A 279 8.93 -1.13 -8.56
CA ARG A 279 7.80 -0.40 -9.15
C ARG A 279 6.92 0.23 -8.08
N ALA A 280 6.01 1.11 -8.48
CA ALA A 280 5.01 1.72 -7.60
C ALA A 280 5.64 2.50 -6.44
N VAL A 281 6.30 3.60 -6.80
CA VAL A 281 6.98 4.52 -5.87
C VAL A 281 6.06 5.07 -4.78
N SER A 282 4.73 5.14 -5.00
CA SER A 282 3.74 5.45 -3.96
C SER A 282 3.87 4.58 -2.70
N SER A 283 4.36 3.34 -2.81
CA SER A 283 4.60 2.46 -1.66
C SER A 283 5.66 2.99 -0.68
N ALA A 284 6.42 4.04 -1.01
CA ALA A 284 7.32 4.71 -0.08
C ALA A 284 6.59 5.28 1.16
N GLN A 285 5.27 5.51 1.05
CA GLN A 285 4.42 6.03 2.14
C GLN A 285 4.40 5.15 3.40
N VAL A 286 4.71 3.86 3.31
CA VAL A 286 4.82 3.01 4.50
C VAL A 286 5.79 3.55 5.57
N VAL A 287 6.79 4.33 5.15
CA VAL A 287 7.72 5.03 6.06
C VAL A 287 7.03 6.18 6.79
N LEU A 288 6.22 7.00 6.11
CA LEU A 288 5.47 8.07 6.78
C LEU A 288 4.40 7.49 7.71
N GLU A 289 3.77 6.38 7.34
CA GLU A 289 2.80 5.67 8.18
C GLU A 289 3.43 5.14 9.47
N LEU A 290 4.74 4.87 9.49
CA LEU A 290 5.48 4.58 10.71
C LEU A 290 5.86 5.85 11.48
N CYS A 291 6.41 6.86 10.79
CA CYS A 291 6.96 8.06 11.42
C CYS A 291 5.89 8.96 12.04
N VAL A 292 4.78 9.17 11.33
CA VAL A 292 3.73 10.11 11.74
C VAL A 292 3.08 9.68 13.06
N PRO A 293 2.63 8.42 13.24
CA PRO A 293 2.12 7.96 14.53
C PRO A 293 3.14 8.04 15.66
N ILE A 294 4.42 7.74 15.42
CA ILE A 294 5.45 7.84 16.47
C ILE A 294 5.57 9.29 16.96
N LEU A 295 5.66 10.27 16.04
CA LEU A 295 5.78 11.67 16.43
C LEU A 295 4.50 12.19 17.10
N ALA A 296 3.33 11.76 16.64
CA ALA A 296 2.04 12.06 17.26
C ALA A 296 1.97 11.59 18.72
N ILE A 297 2.40 10.35 19.01
CA ILE A 297 2.41 9.82 20.38
C ILE A 297 3.48 10.51 21.25
N LEU A 298 4.62 10.89 20.67
CA LEU A 298 5.59 11.73 21.37
C LEU A 298 5.01 13.10 21.73
N ALA A 299 4.15 13.69 20.89
CA ALA A 299 3.44 14.92 21.20
C ALA A 299 2.55 14.77 22.44
N LEU A 300 1.81 13.66 22.54
CA LEU A 300 1.01 13.34 23.72
C LEU A 300 1.87 13.20 24.97
N ARG A 301 3.02 12.52 24.87
CA ARG A 301 3.97 12.43 25.97
C ARG A 301 4.40 13.81 26.47
N GLU A 302 4.69 14.76 25.57
CA GLU A 302 5.07 16.13 25.95
C GLU A 302 3.89 16.91 26.56
N ILE A 303 2.65 16.72 26.07
CA ILE A 303 1.45 17.28 26.69
C ILE A 303 1.29 16.79 28.14
N PHE A 304 1.48 15.50 28.40
CA PHE A 304 1.37 14.92 29.74
C PHE A 304 2.58 15.19 30.64
N SER A 305 3.69 15.69 30.07
CA SER A 305 4.91 15.93 30.84
C SER A 305 4.79 17.16 31.74
N ILE A 306 5.26 17.04 32.98
CA ILE A 306 5.36 18.15 33.93
C ILE A 306 6.46 19.14 33.49
N SER A 307 7.45 18.68 32.71
CA SER A 307 8.58 19.50 32.26
C SER A 307 8.21 20.56 31.21
N VAL A 308 7.02 20.48 30.62
CA VAL A 308 6.54 21.42 29.61
C VAL A 308 5.58 22.40 30.27
N ALA A 309 5.85 23.70 30.14
CA ALA A 309 5.01 24.74 30.73
C ALA A 309 3.59 24.72 30.16
N LYS A 310 2.60 25.07 30.98
CA LYS A 310 1.18 25.08 30.61
C LYS A 310 0.91 26.02 29.42
N GLU A 311 1.56 27.17 29.41
CA GLU A 311 1.48 28.17 28.35
C GLU A 311 2.02 27.61 27.03
N GLU A 312 3.12 26.85 27.08
CA GLU A 312 3.71 26.20 25.91
C GLU A 312 2.76 25.13 25.33
N LYS A 313 2.15 24.30 26.20
CA LYS A 313 1.13 23.31 25.79
C LYS A 313 -0.06 23.97 25.11
N LEU A 314 -0.63 25.00 25.73
CA LEU A 314 -1.80 25.70 25.20
C LEU A 314 -1.48 26.44 23.90
N LYS A 315 -0.30 27.06 23.79
CA LYS A 315 0.14 27.73 22.56
C LYS A 315 0.31 26.72 21.42
N ALA A 316 1.02 25.62 21.66
CA ALA A 316 1.22 24.58 20.65
C ALA A 316 -0.11 23.96 20.22
N LEU A 317 -1.00 23.65 21.17
CA LEU A 317 -2.34 23.13 20.89
C LEU A 317 -3.15 24.10 20.04
N LYS A 318 -3.17 25.39 20.41
CA LYS A 318 -3.89 26.44 19.67
C LYS A 318 -3.38 26.55 18.24
N VAL A 319 -2.06 26.68 18.05
CA VAL A 319 -1.46 26.80 16.72
C VAL A 319 -1.76 25.57 15.87
N SER A 320 -1.57 24.37 16.41
CA SER A 320 -1.82 23.12 15.68
C SER A 320 -3.28 22.97 15.30
N PHE A 321 -4.19 23.32 16.21
CA PHE A 321 -5.63 23.26 15.96
C PHE A 321 -6.02 24.20 14.83
N PHE A 322 -5.58 25.45 14.84
CA PHE A 322 -5.90 26.41 13.79
C PHE A 322 -5.22 26.09 12.45
N ILE A 323 -4.03 25.46 12.44
CA ILE A 323 -3.41 24.97 11.20
C ILE A 323 -4.29 23.89 10.56
N VAL A 324 -4.69 22.87 11.33
CA VAL A 324 -5.43 21.73 10.79
C VAL A 324 -6.88 22.09 10.49
N LEU A 325 -7.52 22.88 11.36
CA LEU A 325 -8.85 23.45 11.09
C LEU A 325 -8.81 24.36 9.86
N GLY A 326 -7.79 25.22 9.74
CA GLY A 326 -7.60 26.09 8.59
C GLY A 326 -7.43 25.31 7.29
N LEU A 327 -6.68 24.21 7.32
CA LEU A 327 -6.58 23.28 6.18
C LEU A 327 -7.94 22.69 5.81
N GLY A 328 -8.72 22.22 6.79
CA GLY A 328 -10.05 21.69 6.52
C GLY A 328 -11.05 22.74 5.99
N VAL A 329 -11.01 23.97 6.52
CA VAL A 329 -11.82 25.09 6.00
C VAL A 329 -11.39 25.45 4.58
N ALA A 330 -10.08 25.50 4.30
CA ALA A 330 -9.57 25.71 2.95
C ALA A 330 -10.07 24.63 1.99
N LEU A 331 -10.06 23.36 2.40
CA LEU A 331 -10.63 22.25 1.62
C LEU A 331 -12.13 22.41 1.36
N ILE A 332 -12.90 23.02 2.26
CA ILE A 332 -14.33 23.33 2.03
C ILE A 332 -14.47 24.46 1.01
N LEU A 333 -13.71 25.55 1.17
CA LEU A 333 -13.83 26.76 0.34
C LEU A 333 -13.34 26.54 -1.08
N PHE A 334 -12.23 25.82 -1.23
CA PHE A 334 -11.59 25.58 -2.53
C PHE A 334 -12.05 24.29 -3.20
N LYS A 335 -13.05 23.59 -2.66
CA LYS A 335 -13.55 22.34 -3.28
C LYS A 335 -14.04 22.52 -4.72
N GLY A 336 -14.52 23.72 -5.07
CA GLY A 336 -14.97 24.06 -6.42
C GLY A 336 -13.86 24.14 -7.46
N MET A 337 -12.58 24.13 -7.03
CA MET A 337 -11.43 24.07 -7.93
C MET A 337 -11.14 22.64 -8.42
N PHE A 338 -11.73 21.61 -7.79
CA PHE A 338 -11.61 20.23 -8.24
C PHE A 338 -12.73 19.90 -9.24
N ASP A 339 -12.36 19.20 -10.32
CA ASP A 339 -13.29 18.78 -11.37
C ASP A 339 -14.05 17.48 -11.01
N PHE A 340 -13.51 16.67 -10.10
CA PHE A 340 -14.01 15.35 -9.70
C PHE A 340 -14.11 14.36 -10.88
N ILE A 341 -13.31 14.57 -11.94
CA ILE A 341 -13.34 13.74 -13.15
C ILE A 341 -12.40 12.55 -12.98
N GLY A 342 -12.93 11.34 -13.14
CA GLY A 342 -12.18 10.09 -13.10
C GLY A 342 -11.63 9.67 -14.46
N ARG A 343 -10.58 8.85 -14.45
CA ARG A 343 -9.94 8.33 -15.67
C ARG A 343 -10.92 7.66 -16.64
N ASN A 344 -11.92 6.95 -16.11
CA ASN A 344 -12.88 6.19 -16.90
C ASN A 344 -14.14 6.99 -17.29
N ASP A 345 -14.26 8.25 -16.87
CA ASP A 345 -15.47 9.05 -17.07
C ASP A 345 -15.80 9.28 -18.55
N GLU A 346 -14.79 9.45 -19.42
CA GLU A 346 -15.03 9.61 -20.85
C GLU A 346 -15.62 8.33 -21.48
N PHE A 347 -15.10 7.17 -21.07
CA PHE A 347 -15.64 5.88 -21.47
C PHE A 347 -17.07 5.71 -20.96
N LEU A 348 -17.33 6.02 -19.68
CA LEU A 348 -18.66 5.94 -19.10
C LEU A 348 -19.64 6.90 -19.79
N LYS A 349 -19.20 8.12 -20.13
CA LYS A 349 -20.00 9.12 -20.84
C LYS A 349 -20.43 8.61 -22.21
N LYS A 350 -19.54 7.93 -22.95
CA LYS A 350 -19.83 7.35 -24.27
C LYS A 350 -20.81 6.17 -24.21
N ASN A 351 -20.70 5.32 -23.19
CA ASN A 351 -21.50 4.08 -23.11
C ASN A 351 -22.82 4.24 -22.34
N TYR A 352 -22.88 5.14 -21.35
CA TYR A 352 -24.01 5.28 -20.43
C TYR A 352 -24.59 6.70 -20.37
N GLY A 353 -24.00 7.66 -21.11
CA GLY A 353 -24.49 9.02 -21.20
C GLY A 353 -23.92 9.99 -20.15
N GLU A 354 -24.06 11.28 -20.43
CA GLU A 354 -23.50 12.38 -19.63
C GLU A 354 -24.16 12.55 -18.26
N GLN A 355 -25.46 12.27 -18.17
CA GLN A 355 -26.22 12.44 -16.94
C GLN A 355 -25.73 11.49 -15.84
N LEU A 356 -25.45 10.22 -16.17
CA LEU A 356 -24.94 9.24 -15.22
C LEU A 356 -23.56 9.64 -14.68
N VAL A 357 -22.66 10.08 -15.57
CA VAL A 357 -21.31 10.54 -15.16
C VAL A 357 -21.40 11.76 -14.24
N THR A 358 -22.31 12.69 -14.52
CA THR A 358 -22.55 13.86 -13.66
C THR A 358 -23.00 13.45 -12.25
N LEU A 359 -23.76 12.37 -12.13
CA LEU A 359 -24.20 11.81 -10.84
C LEU A 359 -23.08 11.08 -10.11
N ILE A 360 -22.23 10.34 -10.81
CA ILE A 360 -21.01 9.75 -10.24
C ILE A 360 -20.11 10.87 -9.68
N GLN A 361 -19.93 11.98 -10.41
CA GLN A 361 -19.21 13.15 -9.90
C GLN A 361 -19.90 13.78 -8.68
N ALA A 362 -21.24 13.77 -8.65
CA ALA A 362 -22.00 14.24 -7.51
C ALA A 362 -21.87 13.31 -6.28
N ASP A 363 -21.68 12.02 -6.48
CA ASP A 363 -21.35 11.01 -5.46
C ASP A 363 -19.92 11.20 -4.95
N ARG A 364 -18.94 11.43 -5.83
CA ARG A 364 -17.56 11.80 -5.46
C ARG A 364 -17.53 13.05 -4.57
N LYS A 365 -18.30 14.07 -4.94
CA LYS A 365 -18.48 15.29 -4.11
C LYS A 365 -19.15 14.98 -2.76
N ALA A 366 -20.10 14.04 -2.72
CA ALA A 366 -20.77 13.66 -1.48
C ALA A 366 -19.78 12.97 -0.52
N VAL A 367 -19.01 11.99 -1.00
CA VAL A 367 -18.02 11.30 -0.17
C VAL A 367 -16.90 12.23 0.29
N TYR A 368 -16.43 13.14 -0.57
CA TYR A 368 -15.48 14.21 -0.22
C TYR A 368 -15.97 15.02 1.00
N ASN A 369 -17.20 15.54 0.93
CA ASN A 369 -17.74 16.37 2.00
C ASN A 369 -17.94 15.55 3.27
N SER A 370 -18.52 14.34 3.16
CA SER A 370 -18.82 13.49 4.32
C SER A 370 -17.58 13.18 5.15
N ASP A 371 -16.47 12.78 4.50
CA ASP A 371 -15.25 12.41 5.21
C ASP A 371 -14.45 13.63 5.67
N LEU A 372 -14.54 14.76 4.96
CA LEU A 372 -13.94 16.03 5.41
C LEU A 372 -14.60 16.50 6.72
N PHE A 373 -15.93 16.50 6.80
CA PHE A 373 -16.65 16.85 8.03
C PHE A 373 -16.37 15.86 9.15
N ARG A 374 -16.36 14.55 8.85
CA ARG A 374 -16.01 13.50 9.81
C ARG A 374 -14.63 13.75 10.43
N SER A 375 -13.63 14.04 9.60
CA SER A 375 -12.25 14.29 10.03
C SER A 375 -12.15 15.55 10.90
N LEU A 376 -12.85 16.63 10.53
CA LEU A 376 -12.93 17.85 11.33
C LEU A 376 -13.58 17.62 12.70
N ILE A 377 -14.64 16.80 12.78
CA ILE A 377 -15.28 16.44 14.06
C ILE A 377 -14.27 15.74 14.97
N TYR A 378 -13.53 14.75 14.45
CA TYR A 378 -12.51 14.06 15.24
C TYR A 378 -11.40 15.00 15.75
N ILE A 379 -10.97 15.97 14.94
CA ILE A 379 -9.99 16.98 15.36
C ILE A 379 -10.54 17.85 16.48
N ILE A 380 -11.76 18.36 16.33
CA ILE A 380 -12.41 19.21 17.33
C ILE A 380 -12.53 18.45 18.65
N LEU A 381 -13.00 17.21 18.62
CA LEU A 381 -13.12 16.36 19.81
C LEU A 381 -11.76 16.13 20.47
N ALA A 382 -10.73 15.77 19.70
CA ALA A 382 -9.37 15.57 20.23
C ALA A 382 -8.80 16.87 20.85
N ALA A 383 -8.98 18.01 20.18
CA ALA A 383 -8.52 19.31 20.65
C ALA A 383 -9.22 19.73 21.94
N ILE A 384 -10.53 19.50 22.07
CA ILE A 384 -11.30 19.80 23.28
C ILE A 384 -10.76 19.01 24.49
N PHE A 385 -10.55 17.70 24.33
CA PHE A 385 -10.04 16.86 25.42
C PHE A 385 -8.62 17.26 25.84
N LEU A 386 -7.73 17.54 24.87
CA LEU A 386 -6.39 18.03 25.16
C LEU A 386 -6.39 19.42 25.80
N TRP A 387 -7.31 20.30 25.39
CA TRP A 387 -7.43 21.64 25.94
C TRP A 387 -7.89 21.62 27.39
N PHE A 388 -8.94 20.84 27.70
CA PHE A 388 -9.40 20.66 29.07
C PHE A 388 -8.33 20.02 29.96
N TYR A 389 -7.58 19.04 29.43
CA TYR A 389 -6.41 18.50 30.14
C TYR A 389 -5.35 19.57 30.42
N ALA A 390 -4.95 20.34 29.41
CA ALA A 390 -3.98 21.43 29.56
C ALA A 390 -4.46 22.56 30.48
N LYS A 391 -5.76 22.64 30.75
CA LYS A 391 -6.38 23.54 31.73
C LYS A 391 -6.58 22.90 33.12
N ASP A 392 -6.03 21.71 33.35
CA ASP A 392 -6.15 20.93 34.58
C ASP A 392 -7.60 20.56 34.95
N LYS A 393 -8.48 20.48 33.94
CA LYS A 393 -9.90 20.12 34.12
C LYS A 393 -10.18 18.62 33.95
N LEU A 394 -9.28 17.89 33.28
CA LEU A 394 -9.38 16.44 33.09
C LEU A 394 -8.11 15.73 33.57
N LYS A 395 -8.26 14.48 34.00
CA LYS A 395 -7.13 13.60 34.36
C LYS A 395 -6.52 12.96 33.11
N SER A 396 -5.22 12.68 33.15
CA SER A 396 -4.48 12.07 32.03
C SER A 396 -5.09 10.75 31.56
N ASN A 397 -5.47 9.85 32.47
CA ASN A 397 -6.03 8.54 32.12
C ASN A 397 -7.31 8.64 31.28
N LEU A 398 -8.18 9.60 31.60
CA LEU A 398 -9.42 9.83 30.86
C LEU A 398 -9.13 10.35 29.45
N VAL A 399 -8.15 11.25 29.31
CA VAL A 399 -7.74 11.82 28.02
C VAL A 399 -7.08 10.75 27.15
N ILE A 400 -6.21 9.92 27.73
CA ILE A 400 -5.57 8.80 27.03
C ILE A 400 -6.63 7.81 26.54
N PHE A 401 -7.60 7.46 27.39
CA PHE A 401 -8.70 6.56 27.01
C PHE A 401 -9.54 7.16 25.88
N ALA A 402 -9.99 8.42 26.03
CA ALA A 402 -10.81 9.09 25.02
C ALA A 402 -10.10 9.23 23.68
N LEU A 403 -8.83 9.66 23.66
CA LEU A 403 -8.03 9.73 22.44
C LEU A 403 -7.80 8.35 21.83
N GLY A 404 -7.59 7.31 22.65
CA GLY A 404 -7.52 5.93 22.19
C GLY A 404 -8.79 5.50 21.47
N VAL A 405 -9.95 5.79 22.04
CA VAL A 405 -11.26 5.55 21.41
C VAL A 405 -11.41 6.33 20.11
N PHE A 406 -11.06 7.62 20.09
CA PHE A 406 -11.17 8.44 18.86
C PHE A 406 -10.26 7.92 17.75
N ILE A 407 -9.01 7.55 18.06
CA ILE A 407 -8.08 6.98 17.08
C ILE A 407 -8.62 5.67 16.52
N VAL A 408 -9.12 4.77 17.37
CA VAL A 408 -9.67 3.48 16.92
C VAL A 408 -10.95 3.67 16.12
N ALA A 409 -11.89 4.50 16.59
CA ALA A 409 -13.15 4.76 15.89
C ALA A 409 -12.94 5.42 14.52
N ASP A 410 -11.98 6.34 14.42
CA ASP A 410 -11.63 7.01 13.16
C ASP A 410 -10.98 6.03 12.16
N LEU A 411 -9.94 5.32 12.58
CA LEU A 411 -9.21 4.40 11.72
C LEU A 411 -10.01 3.15 11.36
N VAL A 412 -10.49 2.39 12.36
CA VAL A 412 -11.25 1.16 12.14
C VAL A 412 -12.56 1.45 11.40
N GLY A 413 -13.17 2.62 11.63
CA GLY A 413 -14.36 3.04 10.88
C GLY A 413 -14.11 3.20 9.38
N VAL A 414 -12.88 3.55 8.98
CA VAL A 414 -12.45 3.58 7.57
C VAL A 414 -12.04 2.18 7.10
N ASP A 415 -11.26 1.47 7.92
CA ASP A 415 -10.71 0.15 7.56
C ASP A 415 -11.81 -0.87 7.25
N LYS A 416 -12.93 -0.81 7.98
CA LYS A 416 -14.11 -1.66 7.75
C LYS A 416 -14.81 -1.45 6.42
N ARG A 417 -14.43 -0.44 5.63
CA ARG A 417 -14.92 -0.27 4.25
C ARG A 417 -14.17 -1.17 3.25
N TYR A 418 -12.98 -1.65 3.64
CA TYR A 418 -12.10 -2.45 2.78
C TYR A 418 -11.98 -3.89 3.24
N VAL A 419 -12.06 -4.12 4.56
CA VAL A 419 -12.05 -5.46 5.14
C VAL A 419 -13.14 -5.55 6.20
N ASP A 420 -14.19 -6.30 5.90
CA ASP A 420 -15.33 -6.49 6.78
C ASP A 420 -15.65 -7.98 7.01
N ASN A 421 -16.80 -8.26 7.62
CA ASN A 421 -17.20 -9.62 7.98
C ASN A 421 -17.50 -10.52 6.75
N ASN A 422 -17.81 -9.92 5.60
CA ASN A 422 -18.15 -10.62 4.36
C ASN A 422 -16.90 -11.14 3.63
N ASP A 423 -15.73 -10.57 3.88
CA ASP A 423 -14.45 -11.05 3.34
C ASP A 423 -14.00 -12.39 3.98
N PHE A 424 -14.55 -12.73 5.15
CA PHE A 424 -14.25 -13.98 5.82
C PHE A 424 -15.07 -15.13 5.23
N VAL A 425 -14.37 -16.13 4.71
CA VAL A 425 -14.98 -17.35 4.18
C VAL A 425 -14.82 -18.54 5.13
N ALA A 426 -15.76 -19.48 5.08
CA ALA A 426 -15.63 -20.74 5.80
C ALA A 426 -14.34 -21.49 5.41
N LYS A 427 -13.67 -22.12 6.38
CA LYS A 427 -12.41 -22.87 6.18
C LYS A 427 -12.42 -23.79 4.96
N ARG A 428 -13.56 -24.45 4.68
CA ARG A 428 -13.72 -25.31 3.49
C ARG A 428 -13.52 -24.55 2.18
N LYS A 429 -14.10 -23.36 2.03
CA LYS A 429 -13.91 -22.51 0.83
C LYS A 429 -12.46 -22.04 0.69
N MET A 430 -11.77 -21.78 1.80
CA MET A 430 -10.35 -21.39 1.76
C MET A 430 -9.43 -22.57 1.38
N LEU A 431 -9.68 -23.77 1.92
CA LEU A 431 -8.89 -24.97 1.61
C LEU A 431 -9.20 -25.58 0.24
N GLN A 432 -10.39 -25.32 -0.30
CA GLN A 432 -10.82 -25.77 -1.62
C GLN A 432 -11.43 -24.57 -2.38
N PRO A 433 -10.58 -23.64 -2.87
CA PRO A 433 -11.03 -22.40 -3.49
C PRO A 433 -11.70 -22.63 -4.84
N PHE A 434 -11.30 -23.68 -5.55
CA PHE A 434 -11.88 -24.07 -6.82
C PHE A 434 -12.80 -25.27 -6.60
N PRO A 435 -14.10 -25.19 -6.96
CA PRO A 435 -14.98 -26.35 -7.03
C PRO A 435 -14.60 -27.26 -8.19
N GLU A 436 -14.62 -28.57 -7.95
CA GLU A 436 -14.39 -29.59 -8.98
C GLU A 436 -15.58 -29.64 -9.94
N THR A 437 -15.31 -29.58 -11.24
CA THR A 437 -16.30 -29.62 -12.32
C THR A 437 -16.39 -31.01 -12.97
N ALA A 438 -17.40 -31.21 -13.82
CA ALA A 438 -17.52 -32.44 -14.61
C ALA A 438 -16.32 -32.65 -15.56
N MET A 439 -15.81 -31.56 -16.15
CA MET A 439 -14.61 -31.57 -16.99
C MET A 439 -13.38 -32.06 -16.20
N ASP A 440 -13.20 -31.60 -14.96
CA ASP A 440 -12.07 -32.05 -14.13
C ASP A 440 -12.16 -33.56 -13.87
N LYS A 441 -13.35 -34.05 -13.53
CA LYS A 441 -13.58 -35.49 -13.31
C LYS A 441 -13.32 -36.31 -14.57
N GLN A 442 -13.69 -35.81 -15.74
CA GLN A 442 -13.43 -36.48 -17.02
C GLN A 442 -11.93 -36.59 -17.30
N ILE A 443 -11.17 -35.50 -17.13
CA ILE A 443 -9.72 -35.51 -17.33
C ILE A 443 -9.03 -36.45 -16.33
N GLN A 444 -9.45 -36.46 -15.06
CA GLN A 444 -8.87 -37.31 -14.02
C GLN A 444 -9.08 -38.83 -14.24
N GLN A 445 -10.02 -39.22 -15.11
CA GLN A 445 -10.18 -40.62 -15.52
C GLN A 445 -9.03 -41.09 -16.40
N ASP A 446 -8.41 -40.17 -17.16
CA ASP A 446 -7.20 -40.46 -17.93
C ASP A 446 -6.00 -40.57 -16.99
N LYS A 447 -5.36 -41.75 -16.98
CA LYS A 447 -4.18 -42.04 -16.16
C LYS A 447 -2.86 -41.86 -16.91
N GLY A 448 -2.90 -41.38 -18.15
CA GLY A 448 -1.72 -41.05 -18.93
C GLY A 448 -0.93 -39.88 -18.35
N ILE A 449 0.27 -39.66 -18.89
CA ILE A 449 1.08 -38.48 -18.59
C ILE A 449 0.81 -37.47 -19.68
N PHE A 450 0.12 -36.39 -19.35
CA PHE A 450 -0.24 -35.32 -20.28
C PHE A 450 -0.36 -33.99 -19.55
N ARG A 451 -0.38 -32.91 -20.33
CA ARG A 451 -0.66 -31.57 -19.84
C ARG A 451 -2.01 -31.06 -20.34
N VAL A 452 -2.55 -30.10 -19.60
CA VAL A 452 -3.80 -29.41 -19.91
C VAL A 452 -3.50 -27.95 -20.20
N TYR A 453 -4.21 -27.36 -21.16
CA TYR A 453 -4.16 -25.94 -21.45
C TYR A 453 -5.56 -25.35 -21.47
N ASP A 454 -5.79 -24.29 -20.71
CA ASP A 454 -6.99 -23.47 -20.82
C ASP A 454 -6.60 -22.10 -21.42
N PRO A 455 -7.00 -21.83 -22.67
CA PRO A 455 -6.77 -20.53 -23.31
C PRO A 455 -7.36 -19.34 -22.56
N ALA A 456 -8.48 -19.53 -21.84
CA ALA A 456 -9.12 -18.46 -21.09
C ALA A 456 -8.31 -18.06 -19.85
N GLU A 457 -7.64 -19.03 -19.22
CA GLU A 457 -6.71 -18.78 -18.12
C GLU A 457 -5.32 -18.28 -18.59
N GLY A 458 -4.90 -18.71 -19.78
CA GLY A 458 -3.59 -18.38 -20.34
C GLY A 458 -2.45 -18.88 -19.45
N ILE A 459 -1.30 -18.19 -19.50
CA ILE A 459 -0.13 -18.59 -18.70
C ILE A 459 -0.31 -18.30 -17.19
N ASN A 460 -1.18 -17.38 -16.81
CA ASN A 460 -1.34 -16.90 -15.42
C ASN A 460 -2.51 -17.56 -14.68
N GLY A 461 -3.09 -18.63 -15.24
CA GLY A 461 -4.13 -19.44 -14.62
C GLY A 461 -3.73 -20.06 -13.29
N ALA A 462 -4.70 -20.27 -12.40
CA ALA A 462 -4.49 -20.95 -11.13
C ALA A 462 -5.42 -22.16 -10.93
N ARG A 463 -6.60 -22.16 -11.57
CA ARG A 463 -7.61 -23.18 -11.36
C ARG A 463 -7.24 -24.45 -12.12
N MET A 464 -6.78 -24.38 -13.36
CA MET A 464 -6.31 -25.59 -14.07
C MET A 464 -5.13 -26.24 -13.35
N SER A 465 -4.17 -25.46 -12.86
CA SER A 465 -3.00 -25.98 -12.14
C SER A 465 -3.35 -26.59 -10.76
N TYR A 466 -4.54 -26.31 -10.22
CA TYR A 466 -5.01 -26.90 -8.97
C TYR A 466 -5.43 -28.37 -9.14
N TYR A 467 -6.03 -28.72 -10.29
CA TYR A 467 -6.52 -30.07 -10.57
C TYR A 467 -5.64 -30.89 -11.50
N HIS A 468 -4.92 -30.23 -12.43
CA HIS A 468 -4.25 -30.88 -13.56
C HIS A 468 -2.82 -30.36 -13.74
N GLN A 469 -2.01 -31.11 -14.48
CA GLN A 469 -0.69 -30.66 -14.92
C GLN A 469 -0.82 -29.61 -16.03
N SER A 470 -1.13 -28.37 -15.64
CA SER A 470 -1.27 -27.25 -16.58
C SER A 470 0.10 -26.81 -17.16
N ILE A 471 0.11 -26.37 -18.42
CA ILE A 471 1.27 -25.62 -18.97
C ILE A 471 1.32 -24.15 -18.52
N GLY A 472 0.27 -23.67 -17.84
CA GLY A 472 0.22 -22.38 -17.16
C GLY A 472 0.37 -22.51 -15.64
N GLY A 473 0.27 -21.38 -14.95
CA GLY A 473 0.39 -21.28 -13.50
C GLY A 473 0.76 -19.86 -13.09
N TYR A 474 -0.05 -19.23 -12.24
CA TYR A 474 0.27 -17.90 -11.74
C TYR A 474 1.61 -17.88 -11.00
N HIS A 475 2.59 -17.15 -11.54
CA HIS A 475 3.84 -16.86 -10.88
C HIS A 475 4.38 -15.49 -11.31
N ALA A 476 4.57 -14.58 -10.35
CA ALA A 476 4.95 -13.18 -10.61
C ALA A 476 6.37 -12.99 -11.19
N ALA A 477 7.21 -14.02 -11.11
CA ALA A 477 8.53 -14.07 -11.74
C ALA A 477 8.66 -15.40 -12.50
N LYS A 478 7.69 -15.73 -13.35
CA LYS A 478 7.66 -17.01 -14.08
C LYS A 478 8.89 -17.18 -15.00
N PRO A 479 9.21 -18.41 -15.44
CA PRO A 479 10.34 -18.65 -16.35
C PRO A 479 10.20 -17.84 -17.64
N ALA A 480 11.25 -17.09 -18.02
CA ALA A 480 11.19 -16.21 -19.20
C ALA A 480 10.90 -16.99 -20.49
N ARG A 481 11.57 -18.13 -20.66
CA ARG A 481 11.41 -18.99 -21.85
C ARG A 481 9.98 -19.50 -22.02
N LEU A 482 9.26 -19.71 -20.92
CA LEU A 482 7.86 -20.14 -20.97
C LEU A 482 6.96 -18.97 -21.41
N GLU A 483 7.17 -17.77 -20.84
CA GLU A 483 6.47 -16.55 -21.28
C GLU A 483 6.70 -16.26 -22.77
N ASP A 484 7.95 -16.41 -23.24
CA ASP A 484 8.32 -16.25 -24.64
C ASP A 484 7.59 -17.27 -25.53
N LEU A 485 7.58 -18.55 -25.13
CA LEU A 485 6.87 -19.60 -25.88
C LEU A 485 5.36 -19.30 -25.97
N PHE A 486 4.77 -18.79 -24.90
CA PHE A 486 3.39 -18.36 -24.90
C PHE A 486 3.16 -17.20 -25.87
N SER A 487 3.97 -16.17 -25.78
CA SER A 487 3.84 -14.94 -26.55
C SER A 487 4.07 -15.14 -28.05
N PHE A 488 5.06 -15.96 -28.42
CA PHE A 488 5.41 -16.19 -29.82
C PHE A 488 4.58 -17.29 -30.50
N HIS A 489 4.11 -18.28 -29.73
CA HIS A 489 3.50 -19.48 -30.31
C HIS A 489 2.12 -19.82 -29.75
N ILE A 490 1.99 -20.01 -28.43
CA ILE A 490 0.75 -20.58 -27.87
C ILE A 490 -0.44 -19.64 -28.03
N TYR A 491 -0.27 -18.34 -27.74
CA TYR A 491 -1.33 -17.35 -27.96
C TYR A 491 -1.69 -17.14 -29.44
N LYS A 492 -0.83 -17.60 -30.36
CA LYS A 492 -1.11 -17.60 -31.81
C LYS A 492 -1.74 -18.92 -32.28
N GLY A 493 -2.10 -19.82 -31.37
CA GLY A 493 -2.74 -21.10 -31.69
C GLY A 493 -1.82 -22.14 -32.34
N ASN A 494 -0.50 -22.07 -32.10
CA ASN A 494 0.44 -23.02 -32.71
C ASN A 494 0.33 -24.42 -32.07
N MET A 495 -0.44 -25.30 -32.70
CA MET A 495 -0.66 -26.69 -32.24
C MET A 495 0.62 -27.52 -32.17
N GLY A 496 1.60 -27.27 -33.03
CA GLY A 496 2.88 -27.99 -33.00
C GLY A 496 3.62 -27.79 -31.67
N VAL A 497 3.56 -26.58 -31.11
CA VAL A 497 4.15 -26.27 -29.81
C VAL A 497 3.37 -26.88 -28.66
N LEU A 498 2.03 -26.90 -28.73
CA LEU A 498 1.20 -27.59 -27.73
C LEU A 498 1.50 -29.09 -27.70
N ASN A 499 1.62 -29.73 -28.87
CA ASN A 499 2.01 -31.13 -29.00
C ASN A 499 3.42 -31.39 -28.43
N MET A 500 4.39 -30.50 -28.72
CA MET A 500 5.75 -30.57 -28.15
C MET A 500 5.73 -30.51 -26.61
N LEU A 501 4.80 -29.75 -26.03
CA LEU A 501 4.61 -29.67 -24.58
C LEU A 501 3.78 -30.84 -24.01
N ASN A 502 3.44 -31.84 -24.82
CA ASN A 502 2.60 -32.97 -24.41
C ASN A 502 1.23 -32.52 -23.87
N VAL A 503 0.66 -31.46 -24.46
CA VAL A 503 -0.71 -31.04 -24.15
C VAL A 503 -1.67 -32.00 -24.86
N LYS A 504 -2.53 -32.66 -24.09
CA LYS A 504 -3.56 -33.57 -24.61
C LYS A 504 -4.95 -32.94 -24.57
N TYR A 505 -5.20 -32.07 -23.60
CA TYR A 505 -6.52 -31.44 -23.44
C TYR A 505 -6.39 -29.92 -23.53
N VAL A 506 -7.11 -29.34 -24.50
CA VAL A 506 -7.32 -27.90 -24.62
C VAL A 506 -8.75 -27.60 -24.19
N ILE A 507 -8.91 -26.76 -23.16
CA ILE A 507 -10.24 -26.43 -22.65
C ILE A 507 -10.93 -25.49 -23.61
N GLN A 508 -12.18 -25.82 -23.95
CA GLN A 508 -13.05 -24.98 -24.76
C GLN A 508 -14.38 -24.78 -24.04
N GLN A 509 -15.12 -23.75 -24.43
CA GLN A 509 -16.48 -23.52 -23.95
C GLN A 509 -17.48 -23.82 -25.07
N ASP A 510 -18.59 -24.48 -24.73
CA ASP A 510 -19.72 -24.63 -25.65
C ASP A 510 -20.54 -23.33 -25.75
N GLU A 511 -21.57 -23.31 -26.61
CA GLU A 511 -22.45 -22.13 -26.79
C GLU A 511 -23.21 -21.75 -25.51
N GLU A 512 -23.34 -22.66 -24.55
CA GLU A 512 -23.97 -22.45 -23.25
C GLU A 512 -22.95 -22.02 -22.17
N GLY A 513 -21.68 -21.83 -22.54
CA GLY A 513 -20.58 -21.41 -21.65
C GLY A 513 -20.01 -22.52 -20.78
N ARG A 514 -20.37 -23.79 -21.02
CA ARG A 514 -19.83 -24.93 -20.26
C ARG A 514 -18.47 -25.34 -20.80
N SER A 515 -17.50 -25.41 -19.91
CA SER A 515 -16.15 -25.88 -20.24
C SER A 515 -16.11 -27.39 -20.48
N TYR A 516 -15.46 -27.81 -21.56
CA TYR A 516 -15.22 -29.21 -21.88
C TYR A 516 -13.77 -29.43 -22.38
N PRO A 517 -13.22 -30.66 -22.23
CA PRO A 517 -11.86 -30.94 -22.65
C PRO A 517 -11.83 -31.39 -24.12
N ALA A 518 -11.34 -30.54 -25.03
CA ALA A 518 -11.06 -30.93 -26.41
C ALA A 518 -9.70 -31.63 -26.52
N VAL A 519 -9.61 -32.71 -27.29
CA VAL A 519 -8.38 -33.50 -27.49
C VAL A 519 -7.61 -33.04 -28.71
#